data_AF-A0A965L497-F1
#
_entry.id   AF-A0A965L497-F1
#
_cell.length_a   1.000
_cell.length_b   1.000
_cell.length_c   1.000
_cell.angle_alpha   90.00
_cell.angle_beta   90.00
_cell.angle_gamma   90.00
#
_symmetry.space_group_name_H-M   'P 1'
#
loop_
_entity.id
_entity.type
_entity.pdbx_description
1 polymer ?
#
loop_
_entity_poly.entity_id
_entity_poly.type
_entity_poly.pdbx_seq_one_letter_code
_entity_poly.pdbx_strand_id
1 'polypeptide(L)' 'PAQRINIVDDIAYPEKAKKEFSQGVSFFTLMRNLTATGFYTSRIGIDDLGYKGNTPNEWKGVPADVLKQYGLSYDD' A
#
# COMPACT_ATOMS: atom_id res chain seq x y z
N PRO A 1 -25.60 11.53 19.04
CA PRO A 1 -24.75 10.74 18.10
C PRO A 1 -24.59 11.41 16.74
N ALA A 2 -25.69 11.80 16.08
CA ALA A 2 -25.70 12.41 14.75
C ALA A 2 -24.83 13.69 14.64
N GLN A 3 -24.86 14.58 15.63
CA GLN A 3 -24.06 15.81 15.60
C GLN A 3 -22.54 15.60 15.56
N ARG A 4 -22.04 14.41 15.94
CA ARG A 4 -20.59 14.15 16.01
C ARG A 4 -19.98 13.90 14.63
N ILE A 5 -20.76 13.46 13.65
CA ILE A 5 -20.25 13.17 12.30
C ILE A 5 -20.25 14.39 11.39
N ASN A 6 -21.08 15.41 11.68
CA ASN A 6 -21.21 16.60 10.83
C ASN A 6 -19.87 17.26 10.50
N ILE A 7 -18.99 17.41 11.51
CA ILE A 7 -17.65 17.99 11.31
C ILE A 7 -16.80 17.11 10.40
N VAL A 8 -16.92 15.78 10.54
CA VAL A 8 -16.20 14.82 9.69
C VAL A 8 -16.72 14.90 8.25
N ASP A 9 -18.03 14.96 8.05
CA ASP A 9 -18.64 15.08 6.72
C ASP A 9 -18.18 16.36 6.00
N ASP A 10 -17.97 17.45 6.74
CA ASP A 10 -17.48 18.72 6.20
C ASP A 10 -16.01 18.68 5.73
N ILE A 11 -15.15 17.83 6.35
CA ILE A 11 -13.69 17.87 6.15
C ILE A 11 -13.06 16.59 5.58
N ALA A 12 -13.76 15.46 5.60
CA ALA A 12 -13.19 14.15 5.25
C ALA A 12 -12.98 13.95 3.73
N TYR A 13 -13.67 14.72 2.91
CA TYR A 13 -13.71 14.57 1.45
C TYR A 13 -13.22 15.84 0.75
N PRO A 14 -11.90 15.96 0.46
CA PRO A 14 -11.31 17.18 -0.10
C PRO A 14 -11.98 17.68 -1.38
N GLU A 15 -12.46 16.77 -2.23
CA GLU A 15 -13.11 17.10 -3.50
C GLU A 15 -14.54 17.65 -3.34
N LYS A 16 -15.18 17.39 -2.19
CA LYS A 16 -16.57 17.78 -1.88
C LYS A 16 -16.66 18.87 -0.81
N ALA A 17 -15.59 19.09 -0.06
CA ALA A 17 -15.54 20.04 1.04
C ALA A 17 -15.66 21.49 0.54
N LYS A 18 -16.37 22.31 1.31
CA LYS A 18 -16.46 23.74 1.05
C LYS A 18 -15.11 24.40 1.25
N LYS A 19 -14.80 25.43 0.46
CA LYS A 19 -13.53 26.19 0.54
C LYS A 19 -13.27 26.80 1.93
N GLU A 20 -14.34 27.17 2.64
CA GLU A 20 -14.27 27.70 4.01
C GLU A 20 -13.64 26.72 5.02
N PHE A 21 -13.65 25.41 4.73
CA PHE A 21 -13.07 24.37 5.58
C PHE A 21 -11.67 23.91 5.15
N SER A 22 -11.03 24.60 4.21
CA SER A 22 -9.74 24.21 3.62
C SER A 22 -8.64 23.86 4.65
N GLN A 23 -8.55 24.61 5.76
CA GLN A 23 -7.59 24.32 6.82
C GLN A 23 -7.91 22.99 7.55
N GLY A 24 -9.18 22.77 7.88
CA GLY A 24 -9.65 21.54 8.54
C GLY A 24 -9.47 20.32 7.63
N VAL A 25 -9.78 20.47 6.34
CA VAL A 25 -9.54 19.45 5.31
C VAL A 25 -8.06 19.08 5.25
N SER A 26 -7.17 20.07 5.22
CA SER A 26 -5.72 19.86 5.13
C SER A 26 -5.19 19.09 6.33
N PHE A 27 -5.59 19.51 7.54
CA PHE A 27 -5.21 18.84 8.78
C PHE A 27 -5.74 17.40 8.85
N PHE A 28 -7.03 17.20 8.57
CA PHE A 28 -7.65 15.90 8.64
C PHE A 28 -7.09 14.93 7.59
N THR A 29 -6.81 15.43 6.39
CA THR A 29 -6.15 14.65 5.33
C THR A 29 -4.76 14.19 5.77
N LEU A 30 -3.95 15.08 6.37
CA LEU A 30 -2.65 14.72 6.91
C LEU A 30 -2.77 13.63 7.97
N MET A 31 -3.66 13.81 8.96
CA MET A 31 -3.89 12.82 10.01
C MET A 31 -4.30 11.47 9.42
N ARG A 32 -5.25 11.44 8.48
CA ARG A 32 -5.69 10.22 7.80
C ARG A 32 -4.54 9.53 7.07
N ASN A 33 -3.71 10.28 6.35
CA ASN A 33 -2.57 9.74 5.62
C ASN A 33 -1.51 9.15 6.57
N LEU A 34 -1.25 9.81 7.70
CA LEU A 34 -0.34 9.31 8.73
C LEU A 34 -0.89 8.03 9.38
N THR A 35 -2.19 7.98 9.69
CA THR A 35 -2.82 6.76 10.22
C THR A 35 -2.76 5.60 9.25
N ALA A 36 -3.08 5.84 7.96
CA ALA A 36 -2.99 4.81 6.93
C ALA A 36 -1.55 4.30 6.78
N THR A 37 -0.57 5.22 6.72
CA THR A 37 0.85 4.87 6.70
C THR A 37 1.23 4.03 7.91
N GLY A 38 0.84 4.44 9.12
CA GLY A 38 1.12 3.69 10.35
C GLY A 38 0.50 2.29 10.36
N PHE A 39 -0.72 2.15 9.85
CA PHE A 39 -1.37 0.85 9.72
C PHE A 39 -0.63 -0.06 8.73
N TYR A 40 -0.38 0.42 7.50
CA TYR A 40 0.24 -0.39 6.45
C TYR A 40 1.76 -0.59 6.60
N THR A 41 2.38 0.04 7.60
CA THR A 41 3.76 -0.25 8.03
C THR A 41 3.82 -1.14 9.28
N SER A 42 2.67 -1.40 9.92
CA SER A 42 2.58 -2.38 11.01
C SER A 42 2.57 -3.81 10.47
N ARG A 43 2.88 -4.79 11.33
CA ARG A 43 2.82 -6.22 10.96
C ARG A 43 1.45 -6.63 10.41
N ILE A 44 0.37 -6.22 11.08
CA ILE A 44 -1.01 -6.54 10.67
C ILE A 44 -1.32 -5.94 9.30
N GLY A 45 -0.91 -4.70 9.04
CA GLY A 45 -1.14 -4.06 7.75
C GLY A 45 -0.26 -4.62 6.62
N ILE A 46 0.97 -5.04 6.91
CA ILE A 46 1.84 -5.72 5.94
C ILE A 46 1.24 -7.08 5.54
N ASP A 47 0.72 -7.83 6.52
CA ASP A 47 0.05 -9.11 6.28
C ASP A 47 -1.23 -8.90 5.43
N ASP A 48 -2.02 -7.84 5.72
CA ASP A 48 -3.21 -7.45 4.95
C ASP A 48 -2.90 -7.09 3.49
N LEU A 49 -1.77 -6.41 3.23
CA LEU A 49 -1.30 -6.13 1.87
C LEU A 49 -0.85 -7.38 1.10
N GLY A 50 -0.63 -8.51 1.79
CA GLY A 50 0.00 -9.69 1.21
C GLY A 50 1.45 -9.45 0.78
N TYR A 51 2.11 -8.45 1.38
CA TYR A 51 3.49 -8.11 1.04
C TYR A 51 4.44 -9.19 1.57
N LYS A 52 5.09 -9.92 0.65
CA LYS A 52 6.03 -11.01 1.00
C LYS A 52 7.48 -10.56 1.19
N GLY A 53 7.84 -9.36 0.70
CA GLY A 53 9.22 -8.89 0.65
C GLY A 53 10.16 -9.82 -0.13
N ASN A 54 11.47 -9.67 0.10
CA ASN A 54 12.48 -10.57 -0.42
C ASN A 54 12.59 -11.80 0.49
N THR A 55 11.83 -12.85 0.15
CA THR A 55 11.99 -14.15 0.80
C THR A 55 13.10 -14.93 0.07
N PRO A 56 14.00 -15.62 0.78
CA PRO A 56 14.96 -16.53 0.14
C PRO A 56 14.20 -17.49 -0.78
N ASN A 57 14.53 -17.47 -2.07
CA ASN A 57 14.03 -18.43 -3.04
C ASN A 57 15.16 -19.38 -3.43
N GLU A 58 14.80 -20.64 -3.68
CA GLU A 58 15.73 -21.57 -4.31
C GLU A 58 15.69 -21.30 -5.81
N TRP A 59 16.66 -20.53 -6.31
CA TRP A 59 16.81 -20.36 -7.75
C TRP A 59 17.48 -21.61 -8.32
N LYS A 60 16.68 -22.46 -8.98
CA LYS A 60 17.14 -23.68 -9.67
C LYS A 60 17.80 -23.44 -11.04
N GLY A 61 18.33 -22.23 -11.26
CA GLY A 61 18.85 -21.82 -12.56
C GLY A 61 17.77 -21.44 -13.59
N VAL A 62 18.21 -21.16 -14.80
CA VAL A 62 17.40 -20.90 -15.98
C VAL A 62 16.66 -22.18 -16.38
N PRO A 63 15.36 -22.12 -16.70
CA PRO A 63 14.61 -23.28 -17.18
C PRO A 63 15.28 -24.00 -18.37
N ALA A 64 15.19 -25.33 -18.39
CA ALA A 64 15.87 -26.16 -19.38
C ALA A 64 15.42 -25.89 -20.83
N ASP A 65 14.16 -25.52 -21.03
CA ASP A 65 13.59 -25.12 -22.32
C ASP A 65 14.23 -23.84 -22.86
N VAL A 66 14.51 -22.88 -21.99
CA VAL A 66 15.21 -21.63 -22.34
C VAL A 66 16.67 -21.92 -22.66
N LEU A 67 17.36 -22.74 -21.85
CA LEU A 67 18.75 -23.13 -22.14
C LEU A 67 18.88 -23.83 -23.49
N LYS A 68 17.93 -24.71 -23.82
CA LYS A 68 17.87 -25.41 -25.11
C LYS A 68 17.71 -24.46 -26.30
N GLN A 69 16.97 -23.36 -26.15
CA GLN A 69 16.84 -22.33 -27.19
C GLN A 69 18.20 -21.71 -27.58
N TYR A 70 19.12 -21.62 -26.63
CA TYR A 70 20.45 -21.03 -26.82
C TYR A 70 21.58 -22.08 -26.97
N GLY A 71 21.23 -23.37 -27.03
CA GLY A 71 22.22 -24.45 -27.16
C GLY A 71 23.11 -24.65 -25.92
N LEU A 72 22.62 -24.23 -24.75
CA LEU A 72 23.33 -24.34 -23.47
C LEU A 72 22.75 -25.48 -22.62
N SER A 73 23.55 -26.02 -21.70
CA SER A 73 23.13 -26.95 -20.64
C SER A 73 23.90 -26.67 -19.36
N TYR A 74 23.37 -27.10 -18.21
CA TYR A 74 24.16 -27.17 -16.98
C TYR A 74 25.15 -28.33 -17.06
N ASP A 75 26.33 -28.17 -16.46
CA ASP A 75 27.29 -29.24 -16.24
C ASP A 75 26.75 -30.18 -15.12
N ASP A 76 26.99 -31.49 -15.24
CA ASP A 76 26.55 -32.53 -14.28
C ASP A 76 27.16 -32.35 -12.87
#